data_AF-A0A7S0ECQ8-F1
#
_entry.id   AF-A0A7S0ECQ8-F1
#
_cell.length_a   1.000
_cell.length_b   1.000
_cell.length_c   1.000
_cell.angle_alpha   90.00
_cell.angle_beta   90.00
_cell.angle_gamma   90.00
#
_symmetry.space_group_name_H-M   'P 1'
#
loop_
_entity.id
_entity.type
_entity.pdbx_description
1 polymer ?
#
loop_
_entity_poly.entity_id
_entity_poly.type
_entity_poly.pdbx_seq_one_letter_code
_entity_poly.pdbx_strand_id
1 'polypeptide(L)'
;IESYVEETTSKRYVPPSLRRKMASGEVDGSEVTGLSSLDINSETLTVKISLKTSRQLDLEGLELAYEIPENVEFRNDECAEIAKLSLPIQPFPAENPPPIVTNLFDWFSRLLAEDNRAVLEFSPSLTREIRAQLLNVAKNQGLGAVSQGYNVDRFLSVFAPSTTQKPPASIALNLTPQERRDAEQIWNWIKAEGNELSNLTKVDIQEMIANRNMSDEVMALVIKHENADRLCNAAAEGDKGTVDDILSYDPSILHVTSKQKNQLALHAACLGTGSPTCSPAEMVEYLLYAGARVNEPDGYGRSAMAICRQDGF
;
A
#
# COMPACT_ATOMS: atom_id res chain seq x y z
N ILE A 1 -35.62 -51.24 29.20
CA ILE A 1 -34.43 -50.94 30.02
C ILE A 1 -33.48 -50.20 29.09
N GLU A 2 -33.93 -49.03 28.67
CA GLU A 2 -33.47 -47.71 29.16
C GLU A 2 -32.16 -47.29 28.48
N SER A 3 -32.37 -46.48 27.44
CA SER A 3 -31.43 -45.69 26.68
C SER A 3 -30.85 -44.56 27.52
N TYR A 4 -29.53 -44.37 27.48
CA TYR A 4 -28.89 -43.12 27.86
C TYR A 4 -28.36 -42.43 26.61
N VAL A 5 -28.98 -41.29 26.29
CA VAL A 5 -28.54 -40.31 25.29
C VAL A 5 -27.88 -39.19 26.07
N GLU A 6 -26.57 -39.01 25.92
CA GLU A 6 -25.87 -37.84 26.46
C GLU A 6 -25.91 -36.71 25.42
N GLU A 7 -26.77 -35.72 25.70
CA GLU A 7 -26.75 -34.41 25.06
C GLU A 7 -25.54 -33.61 25.56
N THR A 8 -24.60 -33.29 24.66
CA THR A 8 -23.54 -32.31 24.92
C THR A 8 -23.88 -30.99 24.25
N THR A 9 -24.53 -30.10 24.99
CA THR A 9 -24.73 -28.70 24.58
C THR A 9 -23.43 -27.91 24.77
N SER A 10 -22.68 -27.69 23.68
CA SER A 10 -21.52 -26.79 23.69
C SER A 10 -21.97 -25.33 23.58
N LYS A 11 -21.59 -24.55 24.60
CA LYS A 11 -22.01 -23.17 24.84
C LYS A 11 -21.32 -22.21 23.86
N ARG A 12 -22.11 -21.34 23.21
CA ARG A 12 -21.61 -20.21 22.41
C ARG A 12 -20.86 -19.23 23.32
N TYR A 13 -19.63 -18.92 22.94
CA TYR A 13 -18.83 -17.84 23.50
C TYR A 13 -19.44 -16.48 23.12
N VAL A 14 -19.67 -15.63 24.12
CA VAL A 14 -20.12 -14.23 23.97
C VAL A 14 -18.98 -13.34 24.46
N PRO A 15 -18.38 -12.50 23.60
CA PRO A 15 -17.27 -11.64 24.03
C PRO A 15 -17.73 -10.55 25.03
N PRO A 16 -16.87 -10.12 25.98
CA PRO A 16 -17.23 -9.10 26.95
C PRO A 16 -17.46 -7.74 26.30
N SER A 17 -18.63 -7.16 26.55
CA SER A 17 -18.92 -5.75 26.30
C SER A 17 -18.19 -4.89 27.34
N LEU A 18 -17.17 -4.16 26.91
CA LEU A 18 -16.49 -3.21 27.78
C LEU A 18 -17.32 -1.93 27.92
N ARG A 19 -17.90 -1.83 29.12
CA ARG A 19 -18.61 -0.70 29.71
C ARG A 19 -17.82 0.61 29.66
N ARG A 20 -18.46 1.61 29.05
CA ARG A 20 -18.88 2.89 29.65
C ARG A 20 -18.22 3.22 31.01
N LYS A 21 -17.28 4.19 31.03
CA LYS A 21 -16.98 5.01 32.21
C LYS A 21 -17.53 6.40 31.99
N MET A 22 -18.49 6.78 32.84
CA MET A 22 -18.85 8.17 33.11
C MET A 22 -18.04 8.65 34.32
N ALA A 23 -17.50 9.87 34.22
CA ALA A 23 -17.22 10.83 35.30
C ALA A 23 -16.73 12.11 34.57
N SER A 24 -17.52 13.16 34.39
CA SER A 24 -17.89 14.24 35.34
C SER A 24 -16.70 14.87 36.04
N GLY A 25 -16.34 16.09 35.62
CA GLY A 25 -15.36 16.95 36.25
C GLY A 25 -15.22 18.27 35.49
N GLU A 26 -16.14 19.20 35.76
CA GLU A 26 -15.94 20.64 35.52
C GLU A 26 -14.72 21.12 36.31
N VAL A 27 -13.74 21.73 35.64
CA VAL A 27 -12.93 22.82 36.21
C VAL A 27 -12.68 23.84 35.11
N ASP A 28 -13.27 25.00 35.34
CA ASP A 28 -13.08 26.27 34.65
C ASP A 28 -11.68 26.82 35.01
N GLY A 29 -10.93 27.34 34.03
CA GLY A 29 -9.56 27.76 34.26
C GLY A 29 -8.84 28.15 32.98
N SER A 30 -9.08 29.38 32.56
CA SER A 30 -8.35 30.14 31.54
C SER A 30 -6.83 29.92 31.58
N GLU A 31 -6.23 29.55 30.46
CA GLU A 31 -4.91 30.07 30.10
C GLU A 31 -4.77 30.17 28.58
N VAL A 32 -4.64 31.42 28.15
CA VAL A 32 -4.30 31.84 26.80
C VAL A 32 -2.85 31.44 26.55
N THR A 33 -2.63 30.43 25.73
CA THR A 33 -1.32 30.17 25.11
C THR A 33 -1.44 30.32 23.62
N GLY A 34 -0.66 31.26 23.10
CA GLY A 34 -0.75 31.81 21.76
C GLY A 34 -0.68 30.77 20.65
N LEU A 35 -1.45 31.05 19.61
CA LEU A 35 -1.25 30.54 18.26
C LEU A 35 0.19 30.87 17.85
N SER A 36 1.09 29.92 18.06
CA SER A 36 2.36 29.84 17.37
C SER A 36 2.04 29.82 15.88
N SER A 37 2.51 30.87 15.20
CA SER A 37 2.56 31.00 13.75
C SER A 37 2.89 29.67 13.08
N LEU A 38 1.88 29.01 12.51
CA LEU A 38 2.11 28.03 11.47
C LEU A 38 2.72 28.81 10.30
N ASP A 39 3.98 28.54 10.00
CA ASP A 39 4.57 28.84 8.71
C ASP A 39 3.73 28.10 7.65
N ILE A 40 2.75 28.81 7.10
CA ILE A 40 2.00 28.37 5.93
C ILE A 40 2.96 28.50 4.76
N ASN A 41 3.79 27.48 4.57
CA ASN A 41 4.51 27.29 3.32
C ASN A 41 3.44 27.14 2.23
N SER A 42 3.26 28.17 1.40
CA SER A 42 2.40 28.10 0.24
C SER A 42 2.94 27.03 -0.69
N GLU A 43 2.32 25.85 -0.70
CA GLU A 43 2.64 24.79 -1.66
C GLU A 43 2.36 25.31 -3.06
N THR A 44 3.40 25.48 -3.86
CA THR A 44 3.29 25.81 -5.28
C THR A 44 2.92 24.52 -6.02
N LEU A 45 1.68 24.42 -6.46
CA LEU A 45 1.18 23.31 -7.26
C LEU A 45 1.76 23.41 -8.66
N THR A 46 2.57 22.44 -9.06
CA THR A 46 3.10 22.31 -10.42
C THR A 46 2.09 21.55 -11.28
N VAL A 47 1.68 22.14 -12.41
CA VAL A 47 0.85 21.48 -13.42
C VAL A 47 1.63 21.29 -14.70
N LYS A 48 1.65 20.05 -15.21
CA LYS A 48 2.21 19.67 -16.50
C LYS A 48 1.07 19.47 -17.50
N ILE A 49 1.16 20.15 -18.63
CA ILE A 49 0.21 20.01 -19.74
C ILE A 49 0.90 19.25 -20.87
N SER A 50 0.25 18.17 -21.31
CA SER A 50 0.69 17.36 -22.43
C SER A 50 -0.32 17.40 -23.58
N LEU A 51 0.13 17.79 -24.77
CA LEU A 51 -0.65 17.73 -26.01
C LEU A 51 -0.04 16.72 -26.99
N LYS A 52 -0.85 16.23 -27.92
CA LYS A 52 -0.38 15.36 -29.00
C LYS A 52 -0.22 16.10 -30.33
N THR A 53 -0.87 17.25 -30.51
CA THR A 53 -0.70 18.09 -31.71
C THR A 53 0.22 19.27 -31.43
N SER A 54 1.19 19.50 -32.30
CA SER A 54 2.22 20.55 -32.25
C SER A 54 1.69 21.97 -32.58
N ARG A 55 0.47 22.29 -32.16
CA ARG A 55 -0.11 23.62 -32.36
C ARG A 55 0.35 24.58 -31.27
N GLN A 56 0.48 25.85 -31.66
CA GLN A 56 0.72 26.95 -30.75
C GLN A 56 -0.50 27.09 -29.83
N LEU A 57 -0.29 26.88 -28.53
CA LEU A 57 -1.33 27.03 -27.51
C LEU A 57 -1.61 28.52 -27.34
N ASP A 58 -2.86 28.91 -27.59
CA ASP A 58 -3.35 30.21 -27.18
C ASP A 58 -3.69 30.14 -25.69
N LEU A 59 -2.86 30.78 -24.87
CA LEU A 59 -3.04 30.87 -23.42
C LEU A 59 -3.80 32.16 -23.03
N GLU A 60 -4.30 32.94 -24.00
CA GLU A 60 -5.09 34.14 -23.72
C GLU A 60 -6.32 33.79 -22.86
N GLY A 61 -6.38 34.37 -21.66
CA GLY A 61 -7.47 34.17 -20.68
C GLY A 61 -7.09 33.39 -19.43
N LEU A 62 -5.89 32.81 -19.34
CA LEU A 62 -5.30 32.43 -18.05
C LEU A 62 -4.53 33.64 -17.48
N GLU A 63 -5.16 34.42 -16.61
CA GLU A 63 -4.46 35.44 -15.78
C GLU A 63 -3.62 34.74 -14.69
N LEU A 64 -2.63 33.96 -15.12
CA LEU A 64 -1.73 33.23 -14.25
C LEU A 64 -0.29 33.66 -14.50
N ALA A 65 0.51 33.74 -13.44
CA ALA A 65 1.95 33.86 -13.58
C ALA A 65 2.46 32.54 -14.18
N TYR A 66 2.95 32.56 -15.41
CA TYR A 66 3.50 31.39 -16.08
C TYR A 66 4.91 31.66 -16.59
N GLU A 67 5.75 30.63 -16.50
CA GLU A 67 7.04 30.56 -17.19
C GLU A 67 6.87 29.57 -18.35
N ILE A 68 7.00 30.05 -19.59
CA ILE A 68 7.10 29.18 -20.76
C ILE A 68 8.55 28.71 -20.83
N PRO A 69 8.85 27.40 -20.85
CA PRO A 69 10.22 26.94 -21.05
C PRO A 69 10.73 27.46 -22.39
N GLU A 70 11.86 28.18 -22.40
CA GLU A 70 12.35 28.90 -23.60
C GLU A 70 12.72 27.98 -24.79
N ASN A 71 12.69 26.65 -24.66
CA ASN A 71 13.13 25.72 -25.71
C ASN A 71 12.34 24.38 -25.72
N VAL A 72 11.05 24.40 -26.08
CA VAL A 72 10.28 23.15 -26.29
C VAL A 72 10.41 22.69 -27.75
N GLU A 73 11.27 21.71 -28.01
CA GLU A 73 11.30 21.00 -29.31
C GLU A 73 10.20 19.93 -29.36
N PHE A 74 9.27 20.06 -30.29
CA PHE A 74 8.21 19.08 -30.50
C PHE A 74 8.74 17.87 -31.30
N ARG A 75 8.86 16.71 -30.65
CA ARG A 75 9.04 15.43 -31.35
C ARG A 75 7.68 14.80 -31.64
N ASN A 76 7.46 14.39 -32.89
CA ASN A 76 6.14 14.03 -33.43
C ASN A 76 5.43 12.81 -32.80
N ASP A 77 6.03 12.12 -31.83
CA ASP A 77 5.45 10.91 -31.22
C ASP A 77 5.43 10.92 -29.68
N GLU A 78 5.92 11.98 -29.03
CA GLU A 78 5.99 12.08 -27.57
C GLU A 78 5.12 13.24 -27.07
N CYS A 79 4.37 13.01 -25.98
CA CYS A 79 3.67 14.08 -25.27
C CYS A 79 4.69 15.10 -24.76
N ALA A 80 4.79 16.25 -25.42
CA ALA A 80 5.67 17.32 -24.97
C ALA A 80 5.06 17.99 -23.74
N GLU A 81 5.89 18.32 -22.75
CA GLU A 81 5.52 19.23 -21.67
C GLU A 81 5.53 20.65 -22.21
N ILE A 82 4.39 21.34 -22.18
CA ILE A 82 4.24 22.63 -22.87
C ILE A 82 4.22 23.80 -21.91
N ALA A 83 3.73 23.57 -20.70
CA ALA A 83 3.68 24.60 -19.67
C ALA A 83 3.80 23.97 -18.29
N LYS A 84 4.49 24.70 -17.40
CA LYS A 84 4.59 24.44 -15.98
C LYS A 84 3.93 25.58 -15.23
N LEU A 85 2.76 25.36 -14.66
CA LEU A 85 2.05 26.38 -13.87
C LEU A 85 2.36 26.16 -12.39
N SER A 86 2.65 27.23 -11.65
CA SER A 86 2.81 27.21 -10.19
C SER A 86 1.64 27.93 -9.53
N LEU A 87 0.73 27.19 -8.91
CA LEU A 87 -0.47 27.77 -8.28
C LEU A 87 -0.35 27.69 -6.75
N PRO A 88 -0.49 28.78 -5.99
CA PRO A 88 -0.59 28.70 -4.55
C PRO A 88 -1.97 28.13 -4.20
N ILE A 89 -2.03 26.88 -3.75
CA ILE A 89 -3.30 26.24 -3.38
C ILE A 89 -3.24 25.80 -1.92
N GLN A 90 -4.14 26.36 -1.13
CA GLN A 90 -4.48 25.83 0.19
C GLN A 90 -5.67 24.87 0.07
N PRO A 91 -5.86 23.93 1.01
CA PRO A 91 -7.08 23.12 1.06
C PRO A 91 -8.35 23.98 0.98
N PHE A 92 -9.31 23.57 0.16
CA PHE A 92 -10.54 24.32 -0.10
C PHE A 92 -11.79 23.41 -0.13
N PRO A 93 -12.97 23.91 0.30
CA PRO A 93 -14.19 23.13 0.22
C PRO A 93 -14.56 22.84 -1.24
N ALA A 94 -14.96 21.60 -1.53
CA ALA A 94 -15.34 21.18 -2.89
C ALA A 94 -16.55 21.94 -3.45
N GLU A 95 -17.37 22.54 -2.58
CA GLU A 95 -18.55 23.34 -2.94
C GLU A 95 -18.19 24.75 -3.41
N ASN A 96 -17.01 25.26 -3.03
CA ASN A 96 -16.57 26.60 -3.38
C ASN A 96 -15.07 26.63 -3.71
N PRO A 97 -14.68 26.01 -4.84
CA PRO A 97 -13.30 26.00 -5.27
C PRO A 97 -12.79 27.42 -5.58
N PRO A 98 -11.51 27.71 -5.30
CA PRO A 98 -10.90 28.99 -5.65
C PRO A 98 -11.07 29.32 -7.13
N PRO A 99 -11.30 30.59 -7.51
CA PRO A 99 -11.49 31.00 -8.91
C PRO A 99 -10.35 30.56 -9.84
N ILE A 100 -9.13 30.52 -9.30
CA ILE A 100 -7.93 30.05 -10.00
C ILE A 100 -8.04 28.58 -10.45
N VAL A 101 -8.65 27.73 -9.62
CA VAL A 101 -8.86 26.32 -9.92
C VAL A 101 -9.98 26.17 -10.93
N THR A 102 -11.11 26.85 -10.75
CA THR A 102 -12.23 26.79 -11.71
C THR A 102 -11.83 27.30 -13.08
N ASN A 103 -11.08 28.41 -13.14
CA ASN A 103 -10.60 28.97 -14.41
C ASN A 103 -9.63 28.02 -15.12
N LEU A 104 -8.77 27.32 -14.38
CA LEU A 104 -7.87 26.31 -14.94
C LEU A 104 -8.66 25.16 -15.59
N PHE A 105 -9.64 24.60 -14.89
CA PHE A 105 -10.44 23.49 -15.43
C PHE A 105 -11.36 23.94 -16.57
N ASP A 106 -11.93 25.15 -16.51
CA ASP A 106 -12.76 25.72 -17.59
C ASP A 106 -11.93 25.97 -18.85
N TRP A 107 -10.70 26.47 -18.69
CA TRP A 107 -9.76 26.59 -19.79
C TRP A 107 -9.38 25.23 -20.36
N PHE A 108 -9.03 24.26 -19.50
CA PHE A 108 -8.67 22.92 -19.94
C PHE A 108 -9.84 22.23 -20.67
N SER A 109 -11.08 22.46 -20.23
CA SER A 109 -12.27 21.97 -20.92
C SER A 109 -12.42 22.58 -22.33
N ARG A 110 -12.07 23.86 -22.52
CA ARG A 110 -12.04 24.48 -23.85
C ARG A 110 -10.93 23.89 -24.72
N LEU A 111 -9.74 23.69 -24.14
CA LEU A 111 -8.62 23.03 -24.82
C LEU A 111 -8.99 21.62 -25.29
N LEU A 112 -9.73 20.85 -24.49
CA LEU A 112 -10.19 19.51 -24.85
C LEU A 112 -11.18 19.48 -26.02
N ALA A 113 -11.86 20.59 -26.32
CA ALA A 113 -12.69 20.71 -27.52
C ALA A 113 -11.82 20.75 -28.80
N GLU A 114 -10.57 21.19 -28.68
CA GLU A 114 -9.60 21.26 -29.78
C GLU A 114 -8.69 20.02 -29.84
N ASP A 115 -8.19 19.56 -28.70
CA ASP A 115 -7.39 18.33 -28.55
C ASP A 115 -7.98 17.45 -27.45
N ASN A 116 -8.84 16.50 -27.83
CA ASN A 116 -9.49 15.57 -26.90
C ASN A 116 -8.53 14.56 -26.25
N ARG A 117 -7.23 14.60 -26.57
CA ARG A 117 -6.18 13.77 -25.98
C ARG A 117 -5.29 14.55 -25.00
N ALA A 118 -5.55 15.84 -24.81
CA ALA A 118 -4.80 16.62 -23.83
C ALA A 118 -4.93 16.02 -22.43
N VAL A 119 -3.84 16.04 -21.66
CA VAL A 119 -3.82 15.62 -20.26
C VAL A 119 -3.25 16.74 -19.40
N LEU A 120 -3.98 17.05 -18.33
CA LEU A 120 -3.56 17.97 -17.29
C LEU A 120 -3.08 17.13 -16.10
N GLU A 121 -1.77 17.11 -15.87
CA GLU A 121 -1.14 16.33 -14.80
C GLU A 121 -0.68 17.26 -13.67
N PHE A 122 -1.07 16.93 -12.45
CA PHE A 122 -0.65 17.63 -11.25
C PHE A 122 0.45 16.86 -10.54
N SER A 123 1.41 17.60 -10.01
CA SER A 123 2.58 17.10 -9.29
C SER A 123 2.25 16.09 -8.18
N PRO A 124 3.14 15.11 -7.91
CA PRO A 124 3.03 14.21 -6.77
C PRO A 124 2.94 14.92 -5.42
N SER A 125 3.57 16.10 -5.32
CA SER A 125 3.67 16.91 -4.09
C SER A 125 2.33 17.34 -3.49
N LEU A 126 1.20 17.08 -4.15
CA LEU A 126 -0.11 17.38 -3.60
C LEU A 126 -0.43 16.53 -2.37
N THR A 127 -0.98 17.17 -1.35
CA THR A 127 -1.57 16.46 -0.23
C THR A 127 -2.76 15.60 -0.69
N ARG A 128 -3.07 14.53 0.06
CA ARG A 128 -4.23 13.67 -0.21
C ARG A 128 -5.53 14.45 -0.25
N GLU A 129 -5.67 15.46 0.61
CA GLU A 129 -6.85 16.31 0.69
C GLU A 129 -7.01 17.18 -0.57
N ILE A 130 -5.96 17.89 -0.98
CA ILE A 130 -5.99 18.74 -2.18
C ILE A 130 -6.27 17.90 -3.43
N ARG A 131 -5.67 16.70 -3.55
CA ARG A 131 -5.99 15.78 -4.66
C ARG A 131 -7.47 15.40 -4.70
N ALA A 132 -8.07 15.08 -3.56
CA ALA A 132 -9.49 14.74 -3.48
C ALA A 132 -10.38 15.92 -3.88
N GLN A 133 -10.03 17.13 -3.44
CA GLN A 133 -10.73 18.37 -3.79
C GLN A 133 -10.65 18.65 -5.30
N LEU A 134 -9.46 18.62 -5.90
CA LEU A 134 -9.25 18.80 -7.35
C LEU A 134 -9.99 17.74 -8.17
N LEU A 135 -9.97 16.47 -7.73
CA LEU A 135 -10.67 15.38 -8.40
C LEU A 135 -12.20 15.58 -8.37
N ASN A 136 -12.74 16.15 -7.30
CA ASN A 136 -14.17 16.52 -7.22
C ASN A 136 -14.49 17.70 -8.14
N VAL A 137 -13.65 18.74 -8.18
CA VAL A 137 -13.84 19.89 -9.09
C VAL A 137 -13.86 19.43 -10.55
N ALA A 138 -12.89 18.60 -10.95
CA ALA A 138 -12.83 18.03 -12.30
C ALA A 138 -14.13 17.30 -12.66
N LYS A 139 -14.62 16.42 -11.76
CA LYS A 139 -15.86 15.67 -11.98
C LYS A 139 -17.09 16.58 -12.08
N ASN A 140 -17.17 17.62 -11.25
CA ASN A 140 -18.28 18.57 -11.27
C ASN A 140 -18.33 19.37 -12.57
N GLN A 141 -17.19 19.57 -13.23
CA GLN A 141 -17.12 20.16 -14.57
C GLN A 141 -17.29 19.14 -15.70
N GLY A 142 -17.61 17.88 -15.38
CA GLY A 142 -17.79 16.82 -16.37
C GLY A 142 -16.50 16.32 -16.99
N LEU A 143 -15.35 16.53 -16.36
CA LEU A 143 -14.05 16.02 -16.82
C LEU A 143 -13.74 14.64 -16.22
N GLY A 144 -12.95 13.85 -16.95
CA GLY A 144 -12.34 12.64 -16.42
C GLY A 144 -11.15 12.98 -15.52
N ALA A 145 -11.02 12.33 -14.37
CA ALA A 145 -9.90 12.54 -13.45
C ALA A 145 -9.50 11.25 -12.75
N VAL A 146 -8.19 11.04 -12.57
CA VAL A 146 -7.65 9.87 -11.89
C VAL A 146 -6.39 10.23 -11.09
N SER A 147 -6.29 9.74 -9.85
CA SER A 147 -5.06 9.86 -9.07
C SER A 147 -4.29 8.54 -9.16
N GLN A 148 -3.02 8.62 -9.55
CA GLN A 148 -2.14 7.45 -9.73
C GLN A 148 -0.87 7.62 -8.89
N GLY A 149 -0.19 6.51 -8.57
CA GLY A 149 1.02 6.50 -7.75
C GLY A 149 0.72 6.09 -6.31
N TYR A 150 1.74 6.01 -5.44
CA TYR A 150 1.55 5.64 -4.03
C TYR A 150 2.05 6.73 -3.08
N ASN A 151 1.37 6.87 -1.94
CA ASN A 151 1.71 7.82 -0.87
C ASN A 151 1.91 9.29 -1.34
N VAL A 152 3.13 9.82 -1.20
CA VAL A 152 3.53 11.19 -1.56
C VAL A 152 3.88 11.33 -3.04
N ASP A 153 4.05 10.23 -3.77
CA ASP A 153 4.35 10.23 -5.21
C ASP A 153 3.09 10.13 -6.07
N ARG A 154 1.92 10.42 -5.49
CA ARG A 154 0.62 10.33 -6.17
C ARG A 154 0.36 11.56 -7.03
N PHE A 155 0.43 11.42 -8.35
CA PHE A 155 -0.01 12.44 -9.30
C PHE A 155 -1.52 12.37 -9.53
N LEU A 156 -2.10 13.47 -10.02
CA LEU A 156 -3.50 13.55 -10.45
C LEU A 156 -3.50 13.90 -11.93
N SER A 157 -4.17 13.11 -12.76
CA SER A 157 -4.32 13.37 -14.19
C SER A 157 -5.78 13.66 -14.52
N VAL A 158 -6.03 14.69 -15.31
CA VAL A 158 -7.36 15.13 -15.75
C VAL A 158 -7.40 15.14 -17.28
N PHE A 159 -8.49 14.67 -17.86
CA PHE A 159 -8.65 14.39 -19.29
C PHE A 159 -10.12 14.50 -19.74
N ALA A 160 -10.40 14.41 -21.05
CA ALA A 160 -11.76 14.48 -21.58
C ALA A 160 -12.69 13.33 -21.07
N PRO A 161 -14.00 13.58 -20.92
CA PRO A 161 -14.96 12.55 -20.51
C PRO A 161 -15.35 11.57 -21.62
N SER A 162 -15.39 12.04 -22.88
CA SER A 162 -15.94 11.31 -24.04
C SER A 162 -14.94 10.39 -24.71
N THR A 163 -13.68 10.43 -24.30
CA THR A 163 -12.69 9.45 -24.72
C THR A 163 -13.14 8.10 -24.16
N THR A 164 -13.74 7.28 -25.01
CA THR A 164 -13.76 5.80 -24.89
C THR A 164 -12.36 5.20 -24.84
N GLN A 165 -11.31 6.04 -24.85
CA GLN A 165 -10.07 5.68 -24.19
C GLN A 165 -10.44 5.32 -22.75
N LYS A 166 -10.51 4.00 -22.49
CA LYS A 166 -9.95 3.43 -21.27
C LYS A 166 -8.84 4.40 -20.81
N PRO A 167 -8.92 4.97 -19.60
CA PRO A 167 -7.94 5.96 -19.14
C PRO A 167 -6.54 5.48 -19.57
N PRO A 168 -5.78 6.33 -20.28
CA PRO A 168 -4.82 5.95 -21.33
C PRO A 168 -3.91 4.82 -20.89
N ALA A 169 -4.32 3.56 -21.15
CA ALA A 169 -3.69 2.32 -20.65
C ALA A 169 -3.05 2.42 -19.24
N SER A 170 -3.60 3.30 -18.40
CA SER A 170 -3.22 3.66 -17.05
C SER A 170 -4.59 3.87 -16.38
N ILE A 171 -5.10 3.04 -15.46
CA ILE A 171 -4.42 2.23 -14.44
C ILE A 171 -5.34 1.05 -14.08
N ALA A 172 -5.84 0.28 -15.06
CA ALA A 172 -5.99 -1.13 -14.75
C ALA A 172 -4.55 -1.61 -14.63
N LEU A 173 -4.02 -1.63 -13.41
CA LEU A 173 -2.66 -2.10 -13.13
C LEU A 173 -2.50 -3.36 -13.97
N ASN A 174 -1.62 -3.30 -14.99
CA ASN A 174 -1.42 -4.37 -15.97
C ASN A 174 -0.66 -5.52 -15.31
N LEU A 175 -1.09 -5.88 -14.11
CA LEU A 175 -0.61 -6.95 -13.31
C LEU A 175 -1.11 -8.23 -13.93
N THR A 176 -0.15 -9.09 -14.24
CA THR A 176 -0.36 -10.50 -14.50
C THR A 176 -1.16 -11.13 -13.34
N PRO A 177 -1.84 -12.26 -13.58
CA PRO A 177 -2.50 -12.99 -12.51
C PRO A 177 -1.56 -13.35 -11.34
N GLN A 178 -0.27 -13.54 -11.62
CA GLN A 178 0.73 -13.81 -10.60
C GLN A 178 0.98 -12.57 -9.73
N GLU A 179 1.27 -11.42 -10.32
CA GLU A 179 1.52 -10.19 -9.57
C GLU A 179 0.30 -9.75 -8.73
N ARG A 180 -0.92 -10.06 -9.16
CA ARG A 180 -2.13 -9.84 -8.34
C ARG A 180 -2.17 -10.73 -7.10
N ARG A 181 -1.72 -11.98 -7.21
CA ARG A 181 -1.59 -12.90 -6.08
C ARG A 181 -0.48 -12.44 -5.14
N ASP A 182 0.63 -11.96 -5.68
CA ASP A 182 1.75 -11.43 -4.91
C ASP A 182 1.32 -10.16 -4.15
N ALA A 183 0.59 -9.24 -4.79
CA ALA A 183 0.04 -8.06 -4.13
C ALA A 183 -0.91 -8.42 -2.98
N GLU A 184 -1.81 -9.38 -3.22
CA GLU A 184 -2.73 -9.89 -2.19
C GLU A 184 -1.96 -10.53 -1.03
N GLN A 185 -0.89 -11.26 -1.35
CA GLN A 185 -0.04 -11.90 -0.36
C GLN A 185 0.67 -10.89 0.53
N ILE A 186 1.33 -9.90 -0.08
CA ILE A 186 2.02 -8.83 0.64
C ILE A 186 1.03 -8.05 1.50
N TRP A 187 -0.15 -7.75 0.97
CA TRP A 187 -1.20 -7.07 1.72
C TRP A 187 -1.64 -7.84 2.96
N ASN A 188 -1.83 -9.15 2.84
CA ASN A 188 -2.19 -10.00 3.97
C ASN A 188 -1.07 -10.05 5.03
N TRP A 189 0.21 -10.07 4.62
CA TRP A 189 1.34 -9.99 5.55
C TRP A 189 1.36 -8.67 6.32
N ILE A 190 1.16 -7.55 5.63
CA ILE A 190 1.05 -6.22 6.24
C ILE A 190 -0.08 -6.18 7.28
N LYS A 191 -1.24 -6.78 6.96
CA LYS A 191 -2.36 -6.85 7.91
C LYS A 191 -2.10 -7.76 9.11
N ALA A 192 -1.35 -8.83 8.93
CA ALA A 192 -1.01 -9.75 10.01
C ALA A 192 0.00 -9.15 11.00
N GLU A 193 1.00 -8.41 10.53
CA GLU A 193 2.04 -7.83 11.41
C GLU A 193 1.57 -6.58 12.19
N GLY A 194 0.47 -5.93 11.77
CA GLY A 194 -0.14 -4.82 12.51
C GLY A 194 0.77 -3.60 12.69
N ASN A 195 1.72 -3.40 11.77
CA ASN A 195 2.78 -2.39 11.86
C ASN A 195 2.38 -1.07 11.18
N GLU A 196 3.35 -0.14 11.06
CA GLU A 196 3.18 1.17 10.43
C GLU A 196 2.72 1.09 8.95
N LEU A 197 2.96 -0.05 8.28
CA LEU A 197 2.51 -0.30 6.92
C LEU A 197 1.00 -0.57 6.83
N SER A 198 0.30 -0.70 7.96
CA SER A 198 -1.14 -0.97 8.01
C SER A 198 -2.01 0.05 7.27
N ASN A 199 -1.48 1.26 7.03
CA ASN A 199 -2.10 2.32 6.22
C ASN A 199 -2.09 2.03 4.72
N LEU A 200 -1.20 1.15 4.23
CA LEU A 200 -1.16 0.75 2.83
C LEU A 200 -2.41 -0.04 2.47
N THR A 201 -3.06 0.39 1.40
CA THR A 201 -4.18 -0.34 0.80
C THR A 201 -3.64 -1.40 -0.16
N LYS A 202 -4.49 -2.38 -0.48
CA LYS A 202 -4.18 -3.36 -1.52
C LYS A 202 -3.86 -2.69 -2.86
N VAL A 203 -4.50 -1.57 -3.18
CA VAL A 203 -4.27 -0.83 -4.42
C VAL A 203 -2.87 -0.20 -4.42
N ASP A 204 -2.42 0.35 -3.29
CA ASP A 204 -1.07 0.91 -3.18
C ASP A 204 0.00 -0.15 -3.47
N ILE A 205 -0.16 -1.36 -2.94
CA ILE A 205 0.77 -2.48 -3.17
C ILE A 205 0.74 -2.92 -4.63
N GLN A 206 -0.45 -2.99 -5.24
CA GLN A 206 -0.59 -3.29 -6.65
C GLN A 206 0.11 -2.22 -7.52
N GLU A 207 0.03 -0.94 -7.15
CA GLU A 207 0.73 0.17 -7.81
C GLU A 207 2.25 0.04 -7.65
N MET A 208 2.74 -0.29 -6.46
CA MET A 208 4.17 -0.54 -6.21
C MET A 208 4.72 -1.66 -7.09
N ILE A 209 4.01 -2.78 -7.21
CA ILE A 209 4.43 -3.91 -8.06
C ILE A 209 4.40 -3.52 -9.55
N ALA A 210 3.32 -2.90 -10.02
CA ALA A 210 3.19 -2.50 -11.42
C ALA A 210 4.32 -1.56 -11.87
N ASN A 211 4.75 -0.67 -10.97
CA ASN A 211 5.81 0.30 -11.23
C ASN A 211 7.22 -0.23 -10.89
N ARG A 212 7.34 -1.47 -10.40
CA ARG A 212 8.60 -2.06 -9.90
C ARG A 212 9.32 -1.16 -8.89
N ASN A 213 8.53 -0.49 -8.05
CA ASN A 213 9.02 0.49 -7.09
C ASN A 213 8.36 0.22 -5.73
N MET A 214 8.75 -0.88 -5.10
CA MET A 214 8.38 -1.19 -3.72
C MET A 214 9.23 -0.38 -2.76
N SER A 215 8.62 0.10 -1.67
CA SER A 215 9.37 0.77 -0.61
C SER A 215 10.31 -0.22 0.10
N ASP A 216 11.37 0.28 0.71
CA ASP A 216 12.37 -0.53 1.41
C ASP A 216 11.73 -1.36 2.54
N GLU A 217 10.73 -0.82 3.23
CA GLU A 217 10.00 -1.50 4.30
C GLU A 217 9.13 -2.65 3.77
N VAL A 218 8.45 -2.44 2.63
CA VAL A 218 7.68 -3.50 1.97
C VAL A 218 8.61 -4.59 1.44
N MET A 219 9.76 -4.21 0.87
CA MET A 219 10.78 -5.15 0.42
C MET A 219 11.38 -5.96 1.58
N ALA A 220 11.69 -5.30 2.70
CA ALA A 220 12.18 -5.99 3.89
C ALA A 220 11.15 -7.01 4.41
N LEU A 221 9.87 -6.66 4.39
CA LEU A 221 8.79 -7.59 4.73
C LEU A 221 8.73 -8.78 3.76
N VAL A 222 8.83 -8.55 2.45
CA VAL A 222 8.86 -9.62 1.44
C VAL A 222 10.02 -10.57 1.68
N ILE A 223 11.24 -10.02 1.84
CA ILE A 223 12.46 -10.81 2.08
C ILE A 223 12.33 -11.62 3.37
N LYS A 224 11.77 -11.02 4.43
CA LYS A 224 11.49 -11.71 5.70
C LYS A 224 10.60 -12.94 5.47
N HIS A 225 9.44 -12.79 4.84
CA HIS A 225 8.53 -13.92 4.60
C HIS A 225 9.11 -14.97 3.64
N GLU A 226 9.88 -14.56 2.62
CA GLU A 226 10.62 -15.50 1.75
C GLU A 226 11.68 -16.29 2.52
N ASN A 227 12.43 -15.65 3.42
CA ASN A 227 13.39 -16.32 4.29
C ASN A 227 12.69 -17.27 5.28
N ALA A 228 11.48 -16.94 5.75
CA ALA A 228 10.68 -17.86 6.57
C ALA A 228 10.31 -19.14 5.81
N ASP A 229 9.87 -19.01 4.55
CA ASP A 229 9.60 -20.15 3.66
C ASP A 229 10.86 -20.99 3.42
N ARG A 230 11.99 -20.32 3.12
CA ARG A 230 13.28 -20.98 2.89
C ARG A 230 13.78 -21.71 4.14
N LEU A 231 13.63 -21.10 5.30
CA LEU A 231 13.99 -21.69 6.59
C LEU A 231 13.14 -22.94 6.88
N CYS A 232 11.83 -22.90 6.60
CA CYS A 232 10.96 -24.06 6.77
C CYS A 232 11.30 -25.22 5.80
N ASN A 233 11.84 -24.93 4.62
CA ASN A 233 12.33 -25.98 3.72
C ASN A 233 13.63 -26.59 4.25
N ALA A 234 14.62 -25.76 4.57
CA ALA A 234 15.90 -26.22 5.11
C ALA A 234 15.74 -27.03 6.40
N ALA A 235 14.86 -26.57 7.31
CA ALA A 235 14.54 -27.29 8.54
C ALA A 235 13.92 -28.68 8.29
N ALA A 236 12.99 -28.80 7.34
CA ALA A 236 12.37 -30.08 7.00
C ALA A 236 13.35 -31.06 6.33
N GLU A 237 14.31 -30.53 5.56
CA GLU A 237 15.34 -31.28 4.85
C GLU A 237 16.56 -31.59 5.73
N GLY A 238 16.64 -31.05 6.95
CA GLY A 238 17.82 -31.21 7.80
C GLY A 238 19.06 -30.44 7.30
N ASP A 239 18.88 -29.41 6.46
CA ASP A 239 19.98 -28.60 5.94
C ASP A 239 20.40 -27.52 6.95
N LYS A 240 21.26 -27.93 7.89
CA LYS A 240 21.77 -27.05 8.94
C LYS A 240 22.56 -25.85 8.40
N GLY A 241 23.27 -25.99 7.28
CA GLY A 241 24.05 -24.89 6.71
C GLY A 241 23.17 -23.73 6.28
N THR A 242 22.09 -24.03 5.54
CA THR A 242 21.12 -23.00 5.14
C THR A 242 20.37 -22.41 6.34
N VAL A 243 20.04 -23.22 7.35
CA VAL A 243 19.45 -22.72 8.60
C VAL A 243 20.39 -21.71 9.27
N ASP A 244 21.69 -22.04 9.40
CA ASP A 244 22.69 -21.17 10.02
C ASP A 244 22.85 -19.86 9.26
N ASP A 245 22.95 -19.94 7.93
CA ASP A 245 23.07 -18.77 7.07
C ASP A 245 21.88 -17.80 7.25
N ILE A 246 20.65 -18.32 7.26
CA ILE A 246 19.44 -17.50 7.43
C ILE A 246 19.38 -16.89 8.85
N LEU A 247 19.62 -17.69 9.88
CA LEU A 247 19.53 -17.24 11.27
C LEU A 247 20.67 -16.28 11.64
N SER A 248 21.82 -16.34 10.98
CA SER A 248 22.92 -15.39 11.18
C SER A 248 22.56 -13.98 10.71
N TYR A 249 21.68 -13.87 9.72
CA TYR A 249 21.22 -12.59 9.18
C TYR A 249 20.04 -12.04 9.97
N ASP A 250 19.03 -12.86 10.26
CA ASP A 250 17.84 -12.46 11.02
C ASP A 250 17.35 -13.62 11.93
N PRO A 251 17.75 -13.64 13.20
CA PRO A 251 17.27 -14.66 14.16
C PRO A 251 15.77 -14.58 14.45
N SER A 252 15.13 -13.41 14.24
CA SER A 252 13.71 -13.21 14.57
C SER A 252 12.78 -14.01 13.66
N ILE A 253 13.30 -14.45 12.51
CA ILE A 253 12.59 -15.24 11.52
C ILE A 253 12.08 -16.59 12.04
N LEU A 254 12.65 -17.10 13.13
CA LEU A 254 12.17 -18.31 13.81
C LEU A 254 10.71 -18.23 14.24
N HIS A 255 10.20 -17.01 14.43
CA HIS A 255 8.83 -16.71 14.87
C HIS A 255 7.91 -16.30 13.72
N VAL A 256 8.38 -16.38 12.47
CA VAL A 256 7.62 -16.03 11.28
C VAL A 256 7.05 -17.30 10.66
N THR A 257 5.75 -17.31 10.43
CA THR A 257 5.06 -18.45 9.81
C THR A 257 5.30 -18.43 8.30
N SER A 258 5.88 -19.51 7.76
CA SER A 258 5.93 -19.78 6.32
C SER A 258 4.51 -19.76 5.75
N LYS A 259 4.30 -19.03 4.66
CA LYS A 259 2.99 -19.01 4.01
C LYS A 259 2.74 -20.28 3.22
N GLN A 260 3.77 -20.80 2.54
CA GLN A 260 3.60 -21.99 1.69
C GLN A 260 3.18 -23.22 2.50
N LYS A 261 3.73 -23.37 3.71
CA LYS A 261 3.43 -24.49 4.60
C LYS A 261 2.45 -24.14 5.73
N ASN A 262 2.20 -22.86 5.96
CA ASN A 262 1.44 -22.33 7.09
C ASN A 262 2.04 -22.78 8.45
N GLN A 263 3.37 -22.80 8.55
CA GLN A 263 4.15 -23.42 9.63
C GLN A 263 5.36 -22.58 10.03
N LEU A 264 5.82 -22.71 11.27
CA LEU A 264 7.14 -22.20 11.66
C LEU A 264 8.23 -23.24 11.40
N ALA A 265 9.50 -22.83 11.38
CA ALA A 265 10.65 -23.70 11.13
C ALA A 265 10.67 -24.94 12.03
N LEU A 266 10.34 -24.77 13.31
CA LEU A 266 10.26 -25.87 14.28
C LEU A 266 9.19 -26.90 13.91
N HIS A 267 8.03 -26.47 13.43
CA HIS A 267 6.97 -27.36 12.95
C HIS A 267 7.42 -28.14 11.71
N ALA A 268 8.11 -27.46 10.79
CA ALA A 268 8.61 -28.09 9.57
C ALA A 268 9.69 -29.13 9.87
N ALA A 269 10.56 -28.89 10.86
CA ALA A 269 11.53 -29.90 11.32
C ALA A 269 10.84 -31.14 11.91
N CYS A 270 9.73 -30.99 12.63
CA CYS A 270 8.98 -32.12 13.19
C CYS A 270 8.34 -33.02 12.11
N LEU A 271 7.93 -32.43 10.98
CA LEU A 271 7.33 -33.14 9.83
C LEU A 271 8.38 -33.62 8.80
N GLY A 272 9.62 -33.16 8.95
CA GLY A 272 10.67 -33.37 7.99
C GLY A 272 11.18 -34.80 7.95
N THR A 273 11.72 -35.21 6.80
CA THR A 273 12.47 -36.47 6.69
C THR A 273 13.91 -36.33 7.19
N GLY A 274 14.39 -35.08 7.37
CA GLY A 274 15.78 -34.78 7.65
C GLY A 274 16.69 -35.09 6.46
N SER A 275 17.99 -35.15 6.76
CA SER A 275 19.08 -35.39 5.82
C SER A 275 19.96 -36.54 6.33
N PRO A 276 20.79 -37.16 5.47
CA PRO A 276 21.81 -38.12 5.92
C PRO A 276 22.77 -37.59 6.99
N THR A 277 22.90 -36.26 7.11
CA THR A 277 23.80 -35.57 8.04
C THR A 277 23.09 -34.92 9.23
N CYS A 278 21.76 -34.85 9.22
CA CYS A 278 20.98 -34.28 10.32
C CYS A 278 19.59 -34.92 10.37
N SER A 279 19.34 -35.69 11.43
CA SER A 279 18.03 -36.26 11.70
C SER A 279 17.02 -35.16 12.09
N PRO A 280 15.71 -35.40 11.93
CA PRO A 280 14.73 -34.38 12.31
C PRO A 280 14.76 -34.08 13.82
N ALA A 281 15.12 -35.05 14.67
CA ALA A 281 15.32 -34.84 16.11
C ALA A 281 16.47 -33.86 16.40
N GLU A 282 17.61 -34.03 15.73
CA GLU A 282 18.75 -33.12 15.86
C GLU A 282 18.42 -31.72 15.34
N MET A 283 17.65 -31.61 14.26
CA MET A 283 17.21 -30.31 13.75
C MET A 283 16.23 -29.60 14.71
N VAL A 284 15.31 -30.35 15.33
CA VAL A 284 14.41 -29.82 16.37
C VAL A 284 15.21 -29.30 17.57
N GLU A 285 16.16 -30.10 18.08
CA GLU A 285 17.04 -29.68 19.17
C GLU A 285 17.83 -28.42 18.79
N TYR A 286 18.34 -28.38 17.56
CA TYR A 286 19.08 -27.25 17.04
C TYR A 286 18.26 -25.96 17.00
N LEU A 287 17.03 -26.02 16.46
CA LEU A 287 16.14 -24.86 16.40
C LEU A 287 15.70 -24.39 17.79
N LEU A 288 15.50 -25.32 18.74
CA LEU A 288 15.21 -24.97 20.14
C LEU A 288 16.40 -24.24 20.79
N TYR A 289 17.62 -24.71 20.54
CA TYR A 289 18.83 -24.03 21.01
C TYR A 289 18.98 -22.64 20.38
N ALA A 290 18.59 -22.48 19.12
CA ALA A 290 18.55 -21.20 18.42
C ALA A 290 17.44 -20.25 18.91
N GLY A 291 16.54 -20.71 19.80
CA GLY A 291 15.51 -19.88 20.43
C GLY A 291 14.09 -20.09 19.92
N ALA A 292 13.84 -21.11 19.09
CA ALA A 292 12.48 -21.45 18.67
C ALA A 292 11.58 -21.80 19.87
N ARG A 293 10.32 -21.40 19.81
CA ARG A 293 9.35 -21.61 20.91
C ARG A 293 8.50 -22.85 20.65
N VAL A 294 8.61 -23.84 21.53
CA VAL A 294 7.87 -25.11 21.43
C VAL A 294 6.34 -24.95 21.44
N ASN A 295 5.84 -23.93 22.13
CA ASN A 295 4.40 -23.68 22.31
C ASN A 295 3.81 -22.68 21.29
N GLU A 296 4.62 -22.15 20.38
CA GLU A 296 4.14 -21.20 19.37
C GLU A 296 3.25 -21.95 18.37
N PRO A 297 2.01 -21.49 18.13
CA PRO A 297 1.12 -22.16 17.20
C PRO A 297 1.50 -21.88 15.75
N ASP A 298 1.41 -22.90 14.90
CA ASP A 298 1.39 -22.73 13.45
C ASP A 298 0.12 -22.00 12.99
N GLY A 299 0.00 -21.73 11.68
CA GLY A 299 -1.20 -21.06 11.16
C GLY A 299 -2.46 -21.93 11.18
N TYR A 300 -2.39 -23.18 11.65
CA TYR A 300 -3.54 -24.04 11.95
C TYR A 300 -3.86 -24.08 13.46
N GLY A 301 -3.12 -23.34 14.29
CA GLY A 301 -3.29 -23.31 15.74
C GLY A 301 -2.63 -24.49 16.47
N ARG A 302 -1.76 -25.26 15.81
CA ARG A 302 -1.08 -26.42 16.41
C ARG A 302 0.32 -26.02 16.86
N SER A 303 0.72 -26.42 18.06
CA SER A 303 2.12 -26.31 18.52
C SER A 303 2.99 -27.43 17.95
N ALA A 304 4.32 -27.27 17.97
CA ALA A 304 5.27 -28.31 17.56
C ALA A 304 5.04 -29.64 18.28
N MET A 305 4.77 -29.59 19.59
CA MET A 305 4.47 -30.78 20.40
C MET A 305 3.20 -31.52 19.92
N ALA A 306 2.20 -30.79 19.44
CA ALA A 306 0.96 -31.39 18.92
C ALA A 306 1.21 -32.14 17.61
N ILE A 307 2.14 -31.65 16.78
CA ILE A 307 2.56 -32.29 15.54
C ILE A 307 3.34 -33.58 15.84
N CYS A 308 4.39 -33.52 16.67
CA CYS A 308 5.19 -34.70 17.04
C CYS A 308 4.32 -35.85 17.56
N ARG A 309 3.33 -35.53 18.41
CA ARG A 309 2.42 -36.53 18.98
C ARG A 309 1.56 -37.24 17.92
N GLN A 310 1.19 -36.55 16.83
CA GLN A 310 0.38 -37.14 15.76
C GLN A 310 1.19 -38.10 14.89
N ASP A 311 2.45 -37.77 14.63
CA ASP A 311 3.31 -38.51 13.71
C ASP A 311 4.15 -39.61 14.38
N GLY A 312 3.96 -39.81 15.69
CA GLY A 312 4.61 -40.90 16.45
C GLY A 312 6.08 -40.63 16.79
N PHE A 313 6.44 -39.35 16.89
CA PHE A 313 7.73 -38.88 17.39
C PHE A 313 7.90 -39.10 18.89
#